data_AF-W9Z3Q5-F1
#
_entry.id   AF-W9Z3Q5-F1
#
_cell.length_a   1.000
_cell.length_b   1.000
_cell.length_c   1.000
_cell.angle_alpha   90.00
_cell.angle_beta   90.00
_cell.angle_gamma   90.00
#
_symmetry.space_group_name_H-M   'P 1'
#
loop_
_entity.id
_entity.type
_entity.pdbx_description
1 polymer ?
#
loop_
_entity_poly.entity_id
_entity_poly.type
_entity_poly.pdbx_seq_one_letter_code
_entity_poly.pdbx_strand_id
1 'polypeptide(L)'
;MRYALAVQPKNYLLFGCHFVNFNAQLTQMYRWYDYWYMGGQDRWAKIRAQAAKLEGQASSVADQAKSQVGAAVNEVKKTVS
;
A
#
# COMPACT_ATOMS: atom_id res chain seq x y z
N MET A 1 -0.36 0.89 -31.49
CA MET A 1 -1.68 0.36 -31.92
C MET A 1 -1.79 0.03 -33.41
N ARG A 2 -1.26 0.86 -34.33
CA ARG A 2 -1.40 0.64 -35.80
C ARG A 2 -0.86 -0.71 -36.29
N TYR A 3 0.25 -1.18 -35.72
CA TYR A 3 0.85 -2.47 -36.07
C TYR A 3 0.13 -3.69 -35.48
N ALA A 4 -0.65 -3.52 -34.39
CA ALA A 4 -1.37 -4.63 -33.76
C ALA A 4 -2.60 -5.09 -34.57
N LEU A 5 -3.14 -4.20 -35.43
CA LEU A 5 -4.25 -4.48 -36.33
C LEU A 5 -3.80 -4.76 -37.78
N ALA A 6 -2.51 -4.56 -38.08
CA ALA A 6 -1.93 -4.74 -39.41
C ALA A 6 -1.29 -6.12 -39.63
N VAL A 7 -1.06 -6.91 -38.56
CA VAL A 7 -0.55 -8.28 -38.65
C VAL A 7 -1.69 -9.23 -39.05
N GLN A 8 -1.48 -10.02 -40.12
CA GLN A 8 -2.42 -11.06 -40.58
C GLN A 8 -1.86 -12.45 -40.28
N PRO A 9 -2.63 -13.35 -39.64
CA PRO A 9 -4.01 -13.19 -39.17
C PRO A 9 -4.12 -12.23 -37.97
N LYS A 10 -5.25 -11.52 -37.87
CA LYS A 10 -5.49 -10.47 -36.86
C LYS A 10 -5.35 -11.05 -35.45
N ASN A 11 -4.37 -10.57 -34.69
CA ASN A 11 -4.12 -11.02 -33.32
C ASN A 11 -4.62 -10.00 -32.30
N TYR A 12 -5.88 -10.17 -31.87
CA TYR A 12 -6.53 -9.30 -30.89
C TYR A 12 -5.87 -9.30 -29.50
N LEU A 13 -5.09 -10.33 -29.17
CA LEU A 13 -4.34 -10.38 -27.90
C LEU A 13 -3.25 -9.30 -27.85
N LEU A 14 -2.56 -9.05 -28.97
CA LEU A 14 -1.56 -7.99 -29.05
C LEU A 14 -2.21 -6.60 -28.92
N PHE A 15 -3.36 -6.39 -29.56
CA PHE A 15 -4.11 -5.15 -29.40
C PHE A 15 -4.59 -4.95 -27.96
N GLY A 16 -5.14 -5.99 -27.32
CA GLY A 16 -5.56 -5.97 -25.92
C GLY A 16 -4.39 -5.67 -24.98
N CYS A 17 -3.25 -6.32 -25.17
CA CYS A 17 -2.03 -6.05 -24.41
C CYS A 17 -1.61 -4.58 -24.55
N HIS A 18 -1.52 -4.04 -25.76
CA HIS A 18 -1.17 -2.63 -25.94
C HIS A 18 -2.22 -1.66 -25.36
N PHE A 19 -3.50 -2.05 -25.35
CA PHE A 19 -4.57 -1.25 -24.74
C PHE A 19 -4.38 -1.18 -23.23
N VAL A 20 -4.19 -2.32 -22.58
CA VAL A 20 -3.95 -2.38 -21.13
C VAL A 20 -2.66 -1.62 -20.76
N ASN A 21 -1.58 -1.79 -21.53
CA ASN A 21 -0.32 -1.07 -21.30
C ASN A 21 -0.49 0.46 -21.41
N PHE A 22 -1.24 0.94 -22.40
CA PHE A 22 -1.52 2.37 -22.54
C PHE A 22 -2.40 2.91 -21.40
N ASN A 23 -3.42 2.15 -20.98
CA ASN A 23 -4.27 2.53 -19.84
C ASN A 23 -3.47 2.55 -18.52
N ALA A 24 -2.55 1.60 -18.32
CA ALA A 24 -1.62 1.63 -17.18
C ALA A 24 -0.71 2.88 -17.21
N GLN A 25 -0.25 3.28 -18.40
CA GLN A 25 0.55 4.49 -18.55
C GLN A 25 -0.27 5.77 -18.31
N LEU A 26 -1.53 5.81 -18.76
CA LEU A 26 -2.44 6.95 -18.56
C LEU A 26 -2.81 7.12 -17.07
N THR A 27 -3.10 6.01 -16.39
CA THR A 27 -3.40 6.04 -14.94
C THR A 27 -2.17 6.45 -14.12
N GLN A 28 -0.96 6.02 -14.50
CA GLN A 28 0.28 6.53 -13.91
C GLN A 28 0.46 8.03 -14.14
N MET A 29 0.18 8.53 -15.34
CA MET A 29 0.21 9.96 -15.64
C MET A 29 -0.83 10.75 -14.83
N TYR A 30 -2.05 10.24 -14.69
CA TYR A 30 -3.09 10.85 -13.86
C TYR A 30 -2.64 10.93 -12.39
N ARG A 31 -2.08 9.85 -11.86
CA ARG A 31 -1.55 9.83 -10.48
C ARG A 31 -0.42 10.85 -10.29
N TRP A 32 0.47 10.99 -11.27
CA TRP A 32 1.53 11.99 -11.24
C TRP A 32 0.96 13.42 -11.29
N TYR A 33 -0.01 13.67 -12.17
CA TYR A 33 -0.69 14.97 -12.26
C TYR A 33 -1.41 15.34 -10.95
N ASP A 34 -2.16 14.40 -10.36
CA ASP A 34 -2.84 14.61 -9.08
C ASP A 34 -1.84 14.96 -7.97
N TYR A 35 -0.69 14.28 -7.96
CA TYR A 35 0.37 14.51 -6.99
C TYR A 35 0.92 15.93 -7.04
N TRP A 36 1.26 16.42 -8.23
CA TRP A 36 1.95 17.71 -8.40
C TRP A 36 1.01 18.91 -8.54
N TYR A 37 -0.14 18.75 -9.20
CA TYR A 37 -1.00 19.87 -9.56
C TYR A 37 -2.33 19.92 -8.79
N MET A 38 -2.79 18.80 -8.21
CA MET A 38 -4.07 18.74 -7.49
C MET A 38 -3.89 18.61 -5.97
N GLY A 39 -2.72 18.98 -5.44
CA GLY A 39 -2.43 18.95 -4.01
C GLY A 39 -2.31 17.54 -3.43
N GLY A 40 -2.02 16.53 -4.27
CA GLY A 40 -1.78 15.17 -3.82
C GLY A 40 -0.61 15.10 -2.84
N GLN A 41 0.45 15.90 -3.00
CA GLN A 41 1.59 15.91 -2.08
C GLN A 41 1.17 16.02 -0.60
N ASP A 42 0.29 16.96 -0.27
CA ASP A 42 -0.18 17.19 1.10
C ASP A 42 -1.03 16.02 1.60
N ARG A 43 -1.86 15.43 0.73
CA ARG A 43 -2.64 14.24 1.06
C ARG A 43 -1.73 13.05 1.36
N TRP A 44 -0.72 12.80 0.52
CA TRP A 44 0.25 11.73 0.73
C TRP A 44 1.14 11.96 1.96
N ALA A 45 1.45 13.21 2.31
CA ALA A 45 2.16 13.54 3.55
C ALA A 45 1.29 13.23 4.79
N LYS A 46 0.02 13.63 4.77
CA LYS A 46 -0.95 13.33 5.85
C LYS A 46 -1.17 11.83 6.02
N ILE A 47 -1.33 11.09 4.92
CA ILE A 47 -1.50 9.63 4.95
C ILE A 47 -0.27 8.96 5.55
N ARG A 48 0.95 9.37 5.16
CA ARG A 48 2.18 8.83 5.74
C ARG A 48 2.33 9.16 7.22
N ALA A 49 1.96 10.37 7.64
CA ALA A 49 1.96 10.75 9.05
C ALA A 49 0.93 9.94 9.87
N GLN A 50 -0.22 9.62 9.29
CA GLN A 50 -1.21 8.74 9.91
C GLN A 50 -0.75 7.29 9.97
N ALA A 51 -0.11 6.78 8.91
CA ALA A 51 0.47 5.43 8.89
C ALA A 51 1.56 5.28 9.96
N ALA A 52 2.47 6.25 10.10
CA ALA A 52 3.50 6.23 11.14
C ALA A 52 2.92 6.30 12.57
N LYS A 53 1.82 7.05 12.78
CA LYS A 53 1.10 7.06 14.06
C LYS A 53 0.44 5.72 14.36
N LEU A 54 -0.17 5.08 13.36
CA LEU A 54 -0.81 3.77 13.51
C LEU A 54 0.23 2.67 13.77
N GLU A 55 1.37 2.70 13.10
CA GLU A 55 2.49 1.78 13.38
C GLU A 55 3.04 1.97 14.79
N GLY A 56 3.24 3.21 15.23
CA GLY A 56 3.69 3.52 16.60
C GLY A 56 2.68 3.10 17.68
N GLN A 57 1.39 3.23 17.40
CA GLN A 57 0.31 2.75 18.27
C GLN A 57 0.23 1.22 18.28
N ALA A 58 0.44 0.55 17.14
CA ALA A 58 0.48 -0.90 17.08
C ALA A 58 1.67 -1.48 17.87
N SER A 59 2.84 -0.86 17.80
CA SER A 59 4.00 -1.26 18.60
C SER A 59 3.81 -1.01 20.09
N SER A 60 3.23 0.13 20.48
CA SER A 60 3.01 0.44 21.90
C SER A 60 1.98 -0.49 22.55
N VAL A 61 0.94 -0.88 21.81
CA VAL A 61 -0.05 -1.88 22.25
C VAL A 61 0.58 -3.26 22.36
N ALA A 62 1.45 -3.65 21.42
CA ALA A 62 2.18 -4.91 21.48
C ALA A 62 3.15 -4.98 22.68
N ASP A 63 3.82 -3.88 23.01
CA ASP A 63 4.74 -3.81 24.16
C ASP A 63 4.01 -3.75 25.51
N GLN A 64 2.86 -3.07 25.56
CA GLN A 64 1.97 -3.10 26.73
C GLN A 64 1.41 -4.52 26.97
N ALA A 65 1.03 -5.23 25.91
CA ALA A 65 0.56 -6.61 26.03
C ALA A 65 1.67 -7.54 26.56
N LYS A 66 2.91 -7.42 26.07
CA LYS A 66 4.04 -8.22 26.55
C LYS A 66 4.38 -7.94 28.01
N SER A 67 4.35 -6.68 28.44
CA SER A 67 4.67 -6.32 29.82
C SER A 67 3.60 -6.77 30.82
N GLN A 68 2.32 -6.69 30.46
CA GLN A 68 1.22 -7.21 31.30
C GLN A 68 1.25 -8.74 31.41
N VAL A 69 1.54 -9.45 30.31
CA VAL A 69 1.69 -10.91 30.33
C VAL A 69 2.92 -11.33 31.16
N GLY A 70 4.05 -10.63 31.04
CA GLY A 70 5.24 -10.89 31.84
C GLY A 70 5.04 -10.64 33.34
N ALA A 71 4.28 -9.60 33.71
CA ALA A 71 3.93 -9.31 35.10
C ALA A 71 3.00 -10.40 35.68
N ALA A 72 1.97 -10.81 34.93
CA ALA A 72 1.05 -11.86 35.34
C ALA A 72 1.74 -13.22 35.53
N VAL A 73 2.68 -13.59 34.64
CA VAL A 73 3.45 -14.84 34.75
C VAL A 73 4.35 -14.85 35.99
N ASN A 74 4.93 -13.70 36.35
CA ASN A 74 5.78 -13.59 37.54
C ASN A 74 4.97 -13.62 38.84
N GLU A 75 3.76 -13.06 38.86
CA GLU A 75 2.86 -13.22 40.01
C GLU A 75 2.40 -14.66 40.18
N VAL A 76 2.02 -15.34 39.10
CA VAL A 76 1.62 -16.77 39.15
C VAL A 76 2.78 -17.66 39.60
N LYS A 77 4.02 -17.36 39.21
CA LYS A 77 5.20 -18.09 39.73
C LYS A 77 5.44 -17.89 41.22
N LYS A 78 5.11 -16.71 41.77
CA LYS A 78 5.27 -16.41 43.20
C LYS A 78 4.18 -17.02 44.07
N THR A 79 2.99 -17.28 43.52
CA THR A 79 1.89 -17.91 44.27
C THR A 79 1.92 -19.43 44.24
N VAL A 80 2.68 -20.03 43.32
CA VAL A 80 2.81 -21.49 43.14
C VAL A 80 4.11 -22.05 43.76
N SER A 81 5.06 -21.20 44.19
CA SER A 81 6.28 -21.60 44.93
C SER A 81 6.14 -21.36 46.42
#